data_AF-A0A1M5F0M4-F1
#
_entry.id   AF-A0A1M5F0M4-F1
#
_cell.length_a   1.000
_cell.length_b   1.000
_cell.length_c   1.000
_cell.angle_alpha   90.00
_cell.angle_beta   90.00
_cell.angle_gamma   90.00
#
_symmetry.space_group_name_H-M   'P 1'
#
loop_
_entity.id
_entity.type
_entity.pdbx_description
1 polymer ?
#
loop_
_entity_poly.entity_id
_entity_poly.type
_entity_poly.pdbx_seq_one_letter_code
_entity_poly.pdbx_strand_id
1 'polypeptide(L)'
;MAKVRLILDTRKSAKSAANGLYPVALRLFHRKTRIIRLPYFSSPAGWDDKYMRMKKSAFKNNHIDCDRANEKIYDKLHMAHKLITELGDSINSVDADTLVGYIRKAWDKKVDTKIRDEVDNGLTLSQWGKVIIDRKLKSNKPGTASWYAGAIRSITKLNGGRDLRLNEITVTLLTNFQIEHKAKSSSKNGISSYLRAVRALYYSAIKEDQFYPKKNPFQHFKIPTSRRTKKKRPYQKWTL
;
A
#
# COMPACT_ATOMS: atom_id res chain seq x y z
N MET A 1 -24.29 -12.90 -18.77
CA MET A 1 -23.52 -11.78 -18.18
C MET A 1 -23.70 -11.82 -16.66
N ALA A 2 -22.63 -11.67 -15.87
CA ALA A 2 -22.73 -11.72 -14.42
C ALA A 2 -23.41 -10.45 -13.87
N LYS A 3 -24.25 -10.58 -12.85
CA LYS A 3 -24.89 -9.44 -12.17
C LYS A 3 -24.86 -9.63 -10.67
N VAL A 4 -24.71 -8.53 -9.92
CA VAL A 4 -24.85 -8.55 -8.45
C VAL A 4 -25.99 -7.64 -8.01
N ARG A 5 -26.68 -8.06 -6.95
CA ARG A 5 -27.77 -7.31 -6.31
C ARG A 5 -27.72 -7.51 -4.80
N LEU A 6 -28.01 -6.47 -4.03
CA LEU A 6 -28.20 -6.56 -2.59
C LEU A 6 -29.61 -7.04 -2.25
N ILE A 7 -29.71 -7.92 -1.26
CA ILE A 7 -30.96 -8.52 -0.81
C ILE A 7 -30.93 -8.73 0.71
N LEU A 8 -32.10 -8.99 1.29
CA LEU A 8 -32.20 -9.63 2.61
C LEU A 8 -32.37 -11.15 2.40
N ASP A 9 -31.51 -11.96 3.01
CA ASP A 9 -31.60 -13.43 2.92
C ASP A 9 -32.66 -13.96 3.90
N THR A 10 -33.93 -14.02 3.46
CA THR A 10 -35.10 -14.41 4.27
C THR A 10 -35.29 -15.92 4.44
N ARG A 11 -34.32 -16.74 4.01
CA ARG A 11 -34.40 -18.21 4.17
C ARG A 11 -34.37 -18.59 5.65
N LYS A 12 -35.17 -19.58 6.05
CA LYS A 12 -35.22 -20.08 7.44
C LYS A 12 -33.84 -20.47 7.97
N SER A 13 -33.00 -21.08 7.13
CA SER A 13 -31.62 -21.48 7.45
C SER A 13 -30.63 -20.31 7.58
N ALA A 14 -30.99 -19.11 7.11
CA ALA A 14 -30.14 -17.92 7.19
C ALA A 14 -30.48 -17.03 8.39
N LYS A 15 -31.60 -17.29 9.07
CA LYS A 15 -32.05 -16.53 10.24
C LYS A 15 -31.02 -16.66 11.37
N SER A 16 -30.56 -15.53 11.91
CA SER A 16 -29.65 -15.53 13.05
C SER A 16 -30.36 -16.08 14.29
N ALA A 17 -29.79 -17.11 14.92
CA ALA A 17 -30.33 -17.69 16.15
C ALA A 17 -30.26 -16.70 17.33
N ALA A 18 -29.25 -15.83 17.36
CA ALA A 18 -29.04 -14.86 18.44
C ALA A 18 -30.06 -13.72 18.41
N ASN A 19 -30.32 -13.15 17.24
CA ASN A 19 -31.12 -11.91 17.13
C ASN A 19 -32.48 -12.12 16.44
N GLY A 20 -32.73 -13.30 15.88
CA GLY A 20 -33.92 -13.60 15.08
C GLY A 20 -34.05 -12.78 13.80
N LEU A 21 -32.99 -12.09 13.38
CA LEU A 21 -32.93 -11.22 12.20
C LEU A 21 -32.32 -11.96 10.99
N TYR A 22 -32.54 -11.41 9.80
CA TYR A 22 -32.00 -11.94 8.55
C TYR A 22 -30.78 -11.14 8.09
N PRO A 23 -29.75 -11.79 7.55
CA PRO A 23 -28.56 -11.09 7.09
C PRO A 23 -28.83 -10.38 5.75
N VAL A 24 -28.28 -9.17 5.62
CA VAL A 24 -28.12 -8.52 4.32
C VAL A 24 -27.06 -9.30 3.54
N ALA A 25 -27.32 -9.55 2.27
CA ALA A 25 -26.44 -10.34 1.43
C ALA A 25 -26.32 -9.77 0.02
N LEU A 26 -25.16 -10.00 -0.58
CA LEU A 26 -24.94 -9.78 -2.01
C LEU A 26 -25.28 -11.07 -2.76
N ARG A 27 -26.31 -11.03 -3.60
CA ARG A 27 -26.66 -12.12 -4.51
C ARG A 27 -25.92 -11.92 -5.83
N LEU A 28 -25.10 -12.91 -6.19
CA LEU A 28 -24.40 -13.02 -7.46
C LEU A 28 -25.20 -13.92 -8.40
N PHE A 29 -25.56 -13.37 -9.55
CA PHE A 29 -26.19 -14.05 -10.67
C PHE A 29 -25.12 -14.34 -11.72
N HIS A 30 -24.90 -15.62 -11.99
CA HIS A 30 -24.04 -16.15 -13.06
C HIS A 30 -24.73 -17.43 -13.57
N ARG A 31 -23.98 -18.45 -14.01
CA ARG A 31 -24.47 -19.80 -14.33
C ARG A 31 -25.16 -20.47 -13.14
N LYS A 32 -24.60 -20.28 -11.94
CA LYS A 32 -25.21 -20.68 -10.66
C LYS A 32 -25.31 -19.46 -9.75
N THR A 33 -26.44 -19.31 -9.08
CA THR A 33 -26.62 -18.22 -8.12
C THR A 33 -25.83 -18.50 -6.85
N ARG A 34 -25.11 -17.48 -6.35
CA ARG A 34 -24.39 -17.53 -5.07
C ARG A 34 -24.78 -16.34 -4.20
N ILE A 35 -24.71 -16.51 -2.88
CA ILE A 35 -25.08 -15.51 -1.90
C ILE A 35 -23.89 -15.28 -0.97
N ILE A 36 -23.42 -14.04 -0.89
CA ILE A 36 -22.36 -13.61 0.01
C ILE A 36 -23.00 -12.81 1.14
N ARG A 37 -23.04 -13.37 2.35
CA ARG A 37 -23.63 -12.71 3.51
C ARG A 37 -22.72 -11.61 4.04
N LEU A 38 -23.32 -10.47 4.38
CA LEU A 38 -22.65 -9.32 4.99
C LEU A 38 -22.89 -9.32 6.51
N PRO A 39 -22.06 -8.63 7.31
CA PRO A 39 -22.20 -8.59 8.77
C PRO A 39 -23.33 -7.67 9.26
N TYR A 40 -24.34 -7.43 8.43
CA TYR A 40 -25.49 -6.58 8.73
C TYR A 40 -26.75 -7.42 8.76
N PHE A 41 -27.63 -7.15 9.73
CA PHE A 41 -28.85 -7.90 9.93
C PHE A 41 -30.03 -6.96 10.05
N SER A 42 -31.16 -7.32 9.43
CA SER A 42 -32.40 -6.56 9.56
C SER A 42 -33.62 -7.47 9.52
N SER A 43 -34.77 -6.92 9.88
CA SER A 43 -36.06 -7.58 9.75
C SER A 43 -36.60 -7.39 8.33
N PRO A 44 -37.53 -8.23 7.87
CA PRO A 44 -38.17 -8.04 6.56
C PRO A 44 -38.85 -6.67 6.43
N ALA A 45 -39.45 -6.16 7.52
CA ALA A 45 -40.04 -4.82 7.56
C ALA A 45 -38.99 -3.70 7.54
N GLY A 46 -37.79 -3.95 8.06
CA GLY A 46 -36.68 -3.00 8.13
C GLY A 46 -35.77 -2.99 6.91
N TRP A 47 -36.06 -3.81 5.89
CA TRP A 47 -35.38 -3.79 4.61
C TRP A 47 -36.24 -3.12 3.54
N ASP A 48 -35.61 -2.30 2.72
CA ASP A 48 -36.21 -1.70 1.54
C ASP A 48 -35.67 -2.39 0.29
N ASP A 49 -36.46 -3.28 -0.30
CA ASP A 49 -36.00 -4.05 -1.49
C ASP A 49 -35.87 -3.19 -2.75
N LYS A 50 -36.63 -2.08 -2.83
CA LYS A 50 -36.59 -1.15 -3.96
C LYS A 50 -35.30 -0.35 -3.97
N TYR A 51 -34.91 0.18 -2.81
CA TYR A 51 -33.69 0.98 -2.67
C TYR A 51 -32.49 0.16 -2.18
N MET A 52 -32.67 -1.13 -1.88
CA MET A 52 -31.64 -2.05 -1.39
C MET A 52 -30.93 -1.54 -0.12
N ARG A 53 -31.70 -1.01 0.84
CA ARG A 53 -31.18 -0.38 2.05
C ARG A 53 -31.92 -0.78 3.30
N MET A 54 -31.26 -0.64 4.45
CA MET A 54 -31.90 -0.72 5.74
C MET A 54 -32.68 0.57 6.03
N LYS A 55 -33.90 0.43 6.52
CA LYS A 55 -34.78 1.54 6.92
C LYS A 55 -34.47 1.95 8.36
N LYS A 56 -34.32 3.26 8.58
CA LYS A 56 -34.20 3.86 9.93
C LYS A 56 -35.47 3.70 10.75
N SER A 57 -36.63 3.76 10.09
CA SER A 57 -37.94 3.70 10.73
C SER A 57 -38.28 2.34 11.35
N ALA A 58 -37.44 1.32 11.15
CA ALA A 58 -37.66 0.01 11.75
C ALA A 58 -37.11 -0.03 13.18
N PHE A 59 -38.01 -0.28 14.15
CA PHE A 59 -37.68 -0.38 15.58
C PHE A 59 -36.47 -1.27 15.89
N LYS A 60 -36.31 -2.40 15.19
CA LYS A 60 -35.18 -3.33 15.38
C LYS A 60 -33.84 -2.82 14.86
N ASN A 61 -33.84 -1.77 14.04
CA ASN A 61 -32.63 -1.13 13.53
C ASN A 61 -32.23 0.10 14.37
N ASN A 62 -32.97 0.44 15.43
CA ASN A 62 -32.80 1.72 16.15
C ASN A 62 -31.45 1.84 16.88
N HIS A 63 -30.80 0.71 17.19
CA HIS A 63 -29.46 0.67 17.78
C HIS A 63 -28.34 0.81 16.71
N ILE A 64 -28.65 0.63 15.42
CA ILE A 64 -27.66 0.63 14.35
C ILE A 64 -27.73 1.96 13.62
N ASP A 65 -26.57 2.60 13.44
CA ASP A 65 -26.42 3.69 12.47
C ASP A 65 -26.66 3.17 11.06
N CYS A 66 -27.92 3.25 10.62
CA CYS A 66 -28.38 2.72 9.35
C CYS A 66 -27.71 3.39 8.16
N ASP A 67 -27.39 4.68 8.25
CA ASP A 67 -26.74 5.41 7.15
C ASP A 67 -25.33 4.89 6.95
N ARG A 68 -24.55 4.85 8.03
CA ARG A 68 -23.18 4.34 7.98
C ARG A 68 -23.12 2.87 7.55
N ALA A 69 -24.10 2.07 7.97
CA ALA A 69 -24.21 0.70 7.52
C ALA A 69 -24.57 0.61 6.02
N ASN A 70 -25.53 1.41 5.55
CA ASN A 70 -25.92 1.47 4.14
C ASN A 70 -24.75 1.93 3.25
N GLU A 71 -23.99 2.96 3.64
CA GLU A 71 -22.78 3.38 2.93
C GLU A 71 -21.80 2.23 2.73
N LYS A 72 -21.49 1.49 3.81
CA LYS A 72 -20.59 0.33 3.74
C LYS A 72 -21.13 -0.79 2.87
N ILE A 73 -22.45 -1.01 2.89
CA ILE A 73 -23.13 -2.00 2.06
C ILE A 73 -23.03 -1.59 0.58
N TYR A 74 -23.30 -0.33 0.25
CA TYR A 74 -23.20 0.20 -1.12
C TYR A 74 -21.77 0.19 -1.64
N ASP A 75 -20.79 0.52 -0.79
CA ASP A 75 -19.37 0.40 -1.13
C ASP A 75 -19.01 -1.03 -1.57
N LYS A 76 -19.50 -2.03 -0.83
CA LYS A 76 -19.28 -3.45 -1.17
C LYS A 76 -19.96 -3.86 -2.47
N LEU A 77 -21.17 -3.37 -2.72
CA LEU A 77 -21.88 -3.57 -3.98
C LEU A 77 -21.09 -2.94 -5.15
N HIS A 78 -20.67 -1.69 -5.01
CA HIS A 78 -19.96 -0.96 -6.05
C HIS A 78 -18.63 -1.65 -6.42
N MET A 79 -17.87 -2.12 -5.42
CA MET A 79 -16.65 -2.89 -5.68
C MET A 79 -16.91 -4.18 -6.45
N ALA A 80 -18.00 -4.89 -6.10
CA ALA A 80 -18.37 -6.11 -6.81
C ALA A 80 -18.81 -5.81 -8.26
N HIS A 81 -19.57 -4.73 -8.49
CA HIS A 81 -19.91 -4.27 -9.84
C HIS A 81 -18.67 -3.90 -10.64
N LYS A 82 -17.77 -3.09 -10.06
CA LYS A 82 -16.53 -2.68 -10.72
C LYS A 82 -15.69 -3.87 -11.15
N LEU A 83 -15.49 -4.84 -10.26
CA LEU A 83 -14.77 -6.08 -10.56
C LEU A 83 -15.42 -6.85 -11.72
N ILE A 84 -16.76 -6.92 -11.73
CA ILE A 84 -17.51 -7.59 -12.80
C ILE A 84 -17.32 -6.88 -14.13
N THR A 85 -17.38 -5.55 -14.14
CA THR A 85 -17.16 -4.75 -15.34
C THR A 85 -15.73 -4.89 -15.86
N GLU A 86 -14.72 -4.88 -14.97
CA GLU A 86 -13.30 -5.04 -15.33
C GLU A 86 -12.98 -6.41 -15.92
N LEU A 87 -13.66 -7.46 -15.44
CA LEU A 87 -13.46 -8.82 -15.96
C LEU A 87 -14.08 -9.03 -17.36
N GLY A 88 -15.05 -8.20 -17.76
CA GLY A 88 -15.63 -8.21 -19.11
C GLY A 88 -16.05 -9.60 -19.59
N ASP A 89 -15.60 -9.99 -20.78
CA ASP A 89 -15.91 -11.29 -21.39
C ASP A 89 -15.24 -12.48 -20.70
N SER A 90 -14.17 -12.24 -19.95
CA SER A 90 -13.44 -13.27 -19.19
C SER A 90 -14.29 -13.87 -18.07
N ILE A 91 -15.40 -13.22 -17.68
CA ILE A 91 -16.36 -13.77 -16.72
C ILE A 91 -17.01 -15.06 -17.19
N ASN A 92 -17.12 -15.28 -18.51
CA ASN A 92 -17.81 -16.45 -19.04
C ASN A 92 -16.99 -17.73 -18.86
N SER A 93 -15.67 -17.65 -18.70
CA SER A 93 -14.78 -18.78 -18.42
C SER A 93 -14.58 -19.05 -16.92
N VAL A 94 -14.99 -18.13 -16.05
CA VAL A 94 -14.82 -18.22 -14.60
C VAL A 94 -16.09 -18.77 -13.94
N ASP A 95 -15.93 -19.70 -13.00
CA ASP A 95 -17.05 -20.24 -12.23
C ASP A 95 -17.54 -19.27 -11.14
N ALA A 96 -18.80 -19.44 -10.73
CA ALA A 96 -19.44 -18.62 -9.71
C ALA A 96 -18.67 -18.64 -8.37
N ASP A 97 -18.10 -19.78 -7.97
CA ASP A 97 -17.37 -19.89 -6.71
C ASP A 97 -16.01 -19.16 -6.77
N THR A 98 -15.32 -19.22 -7.90
CA THR A 98 -14.09 -18.45 -8.15
C THR A 98 -14.36 -16.95 -8.14
N LEU A 99 -15.47 -16.52 -8.76
CA LEU A 99 -15.87 -15.11 -8.79
C LEU A 99 -16.20 -14.58 -7.39
N VAL A 100 -16.86 -15.38 -6.55
CA VAL A 100 -17.06 -15.05 -5.11
C VAL A 100 -15.70 -14.86 -4.42
N GLY A 101 -14.74 -15.74 -4.70
CA GLY A 101 -13.37 -15.62 -4.18
C GLY A 101 -12.69 -14.30 -4.57
N TYR A 102 -12.84 -13.86 -5.82
CA TYR A 102 -12.31 -12.57 -6.27
C TYR A 102 -13.01 -11.38 -5.62
N ILE A 103 -14.33 -11.43 -5.46
CA ILE A 103 -15.09 -10.38 -4.76
C ILE A 103 -14.62 -10.25 -3.30
N ARG A 104 -14.43 -11.36 -2.59
CA ARG A 104 -13.88 -11.35 -1.22
C ARG A 104 -12.50 -10.72 -1.17
N LYS A 105 -11.58 -11.15 -2.05
CA LYS A 105 -10.23 -10.57 -2.16
C LYS A 105 -10.26 -9.07 -2.45
N ALA A 106 -11.20 -8.59 -3.27
CA ALA A 106 -11.35 -7.17 -3.57
C ALA A 106 -11.80 -6.36 -2.33
N TRP A 107 -12.70 -6.92 -1.52
CA TRP A 107 -13.12 -6.30 -0.28
C TRP A 107 -12.00 -6.25 0.76
N ASP A 108 -11.21 -7.32 0.88
CA ASP A 108 -10.07 -7.40 1.80
C ASP A 108 -8.96 -6.43 1.39
N LYS A 109 -8.66 -6.30 0.08
CA LYS A 109 -7.69 -5.33 -0.45
C LYS A 109 -7.98 -3.89 -0.05
N LYS A 110 -9.25 -3.46 0.06
CA LYS A 110 -9.60 -2.08 0.47
C LYS A 110 -9.23 -1.81 1.93
N VAL A 111 -9.34 -2.82 2.81
CA VAL A 111 -8.92 -2.73 4.21
C VAL A 111 -7.40 -2.62 4.29
N ASP A 112 -6.69 -3.45 3.52
CA ASP A 112 -5.23 -3.38 3.40
C ASP A 112 -4.75 -2.02 2.87
N THR A 113 -5.35 -1.50 1.80
CA THR A 113 -4.81 -0.28 1.16
C THR A 113 -5.04 1.00 1.98
N LYS A 114 -6.19 1.17 2.66
CA LYS A 114 -6.44 2.42 3.41
C LYS A 114 -5.67 2.49 4.72
N ILE A 115 -5.61 1.39 5.47
CA ILE A 115 -4.89 1.34 6.74
C ILE A 115 -3.37 1.32 6.49
N ARG A 116 -2.88 0.61 5.46
CA ARG A 116 -1.45 0.65 5.12
C ARG A 116 -1.05 1.95 4.43
N ASP A 117 -1.90 2.57 3.61
CA ASP A 117 -1.50 3.86 3.02
C ASP A 117 -1.42 5.01 4.04
N GLU A 118 -2.18 4.95 5.14
CA GLU A 118 -2.13 5.96 6.22
C GLU A 118 -1.09 5.63 7.31
N VAL A 119 -0.81 4.35 7.59
CA VAL A 119 0.14 3.92 8.64
C VAL A 119 1.55 3.63 8.10
N ASP A 120 1.69 3.14 6.87
CA ASP A 120 2.94 2.58 6.30
C ASP A 120 3.75 3.61 5.47
N ASN A 121 3.21 4.82 5.26
CA ASN A 121 3.77 5.85 4.37
C ASN A 121 4.31 7.11 5.09
N GLY A 122 4.28 7.13 6.42
CA GLY A 122 4.82 8.24 7.22
C GLY A 122 6.32 8.14 7.50
N LEU A 123 6.94 6.97 7.29
CA LEU A 123 8.34 6.74 7.62
C LEU A 123 9.26 7.57 6.73
N THR A 124 10.01 8.46 7.35
CA THR A 124 10.98 9.29 6.65
C THR A 124 12.34 8.62 6.53
N LEU A 125 13.09 9.04 5.51
CA LEU A 125 14.45 8.58 5.29
C LEU A 125 15.35 8.91 6.49
N SER A 126 15.16 10.07 7.15
CA SER A 126 15.95 10.40 8.33
C SER A 126 15.56 9.58 9.57
N GLN A 127 14.27 9.30 9.78
CA GLN A 127 13.81 8.46 10.88
C GLN A 127 14.42 7.06 10.77
N TRP A 128 14.27 6.42 9.61
CA TRP A 128 14.84 5.10 9.37
C TRP A 128 16.38 5.13 9.37
N GLY A 129 16.95 6.18 8.78
CA GLY A 129 18.38 6.44 8.76
C GLY A 129 19.00 6.48 10.15
N LYS A 130 18.37 7.14 11.13
CA LYS A 130 18.84 7.19 12.52
C LYS A 130 18.95 5.80 13.14
N VAL A 131 17.95 4.94 12.92
CA VAL A 131 17.96 3.54 13.41
C VAL A 131 19.16 2.79 12.84
N ILE A 132 19.39 2.88 11.53
CA ILE A 132 20.51 2.21 10.87
C ILE A 132 21.86 2.80 11.33
N ILE A 133 21.97 4.12 11.47
CA ILE A 133 23.17 4.81 11.94
C ILE A 133 23.55 4.35 13.36
N ASP A 134 22.61 4.35 14.29
CA ASP A 134 22.82 3.91 15.67
C ASP A 134 23.30 2.45 15.73
N ARG A 135 22.66 1.56 14.95
CA ARG A 135 23.09 0.16 14.83
C ARG A 135 24.51 0.02 14.28
N LYS A 136 24.90 0.84 13.29
CA LYS A 136 26.27 0.83 12.74
C LYS A 136 27.30 1.36 13.73
N LEU A 137 26.95 2.35 14.55
CA LEU A 137 27.80 2.84 15.63
C LEU A 137 28.01 1.76 16.70
N LYS A 138 26.93 1.09 17.14
CA LYS A 138 26.99 -0.05 18.06
C LYS A 138 27.80 -1.23 17.52
N SER A 139 27.80 -1.43 16.20
CA SER A 139 28.60 -2.45 15.50
C SER A 139 30.04 -2.01 15.19
N ASN A 140 30.53 -0.92 15.79
CA ASN A 140 31.86 -0.35 15.59
C ASN A 140 32.20 0.00 14.13
N LYS A 141 31.21 0.50 13.37
CA LYS A 141 31.35 0.92 11.95
C LYS A 141 31.05 2.42 11.76
N PRO A 142 31.83 3.33 12.38
CA PRO A 142 31.56 4.78 12.34
C PRO A 142 31.67 5.38 10.94
N GLY A 143 32.57 4.89 10.08
CA GLY A 143 32.69 5.35 8.70
C GLY A 143 31.42 5.07 7.87
N THR A 144 30.78 3.92 8.09
CA THR A 144 29.51 3.59 7.43
C THR A 144 28.35 4.41 7.98
N ALA A 145 28.33 4.65 9.30
CA ALA A 145 27.34 5.53 9.93
C ALA A 145 27.41 6.96 9.37
N SER A 146 28.62 7.53 9.28
CA SER A 146 28.86 8.85 8.69
C SER A 146 28.45 8.92 7.22
N TRP A 147 28.68 7.84 6.46
CA TRP A 147 28.24 7.75 5.06
C TRP A 147 26.72 7.85 4.91
N TYR A 148 25.95 7.16 5.74
CA TYR A 148 24.49 7.28 5.76
C TYR A 148 24.05 8.70 6.18
N ALA A 149 24.64 9.25 7.25
CA ALA A 149 24.31 10.58 7.74
C ALA A 149 24.57 11.68 6.69
N GLY A 150 25.68 11.57 5.96
CA GLY A 150 26.02 12.49 4.87
C GLY A 150 25.03 12.42 3.72
N ALA A 151 24.58 11.22 3.35
CA ALA A 151 23.58 11.04 2.29
C ALA A 151 22.22 11.63 2.66
N ILE A 152 21.75 11.37 3.88
CA ILE A 152 20.50 11.95 4.41
C ILE A 152 20.57 13.47 4.40
N ARG A 153 21.66 14.06 4.93
CA ARG A 153 21.84 15.50 4.95
C ARG A 153 21.83 16.12 3.54
N SER A 154 22.49 15.46 2.58
CA SER A 154 22.55 15.93 1.19
C SER A 154 21.17 15.93 0.53
N ILE A 155 20.39 14.86 0.70
CA ILE A 155 19.07 14.73 0.08
C ILE A 155 18.02 15.63 0.73
N THR A 156 18.04 15.77 2.07
CA THR A 156 17.19 16.73 2.78
C THR A 156 17.49 18.17 2.35
N LYS A 157 18.77 18.53 2.17
CA LYS A 157 19.15 19.88 1.71
C LYS A 157 18.63 20.18 0.30
N LEU A 158 18.64 19.20 -0.60
CA LEU A 158 18.06 19.39 -1.94
C LEU A 158 16.54 19.39 -1.94
N ASN A 159 15.91 18.68 -1.02
CA ASN A 159 14.45 18.70 -0.84
C ASN A 159 13.96 19.95 -0.07
N GLY A 160 14.64 21.09 -0.22
CA GLY A 160 14.26 22.35 0.44
C GLY A 160 14.31 22.31 1.97
N GLY A 161 15.14 21.43 2.56
CA GLY A 161 15.22 21.24 4.00
C GLY A 161 14.13 20.35 4.59
N ARG A 162 13.20 19.84 3.77
CA ARG A 162 12.16 18.91 4.21
C ARG A 162 12.67 17.49 4.19
N ASP A 163 12.40 16.76 5.26
CA ASP A 163 12.71 15.34 5.33
C ASP A 163 11.88 14.56 4.30
N LEU A 164 12.51 13.60 3.64
CA LEU A 164 11.93 12.89 2.51
C LEU A 164 11.26 11.62 3.02
N ARG A 165 9.98 11.41 2.70
CA ARG A 165 9.32 10.15 3.01
C ARG A 165 9.79 9.03 2.09
N LEU A 166 9.84 7.80 2.57
CA LEU A 166 10.28 6.67 1.75
C LEU A 166 9.37 6.46 0.53
N ASN A 167 8.07 6.74 0.65
CA ASN A 167 7.11 6.65 -0.46
C ASN A 167 7.23 7.79 -1.50
N GLU A 168 7.87 8.91 -1.15
CA GLU A 168 8.13 10.03 -2.06
C GLU A 168 9.38 9.80 -2.92
N ILE A 169 10.17 8.77 -2.60
CA ILE A 169 11.34 8.39 -3.41
C ILE A 169 10.84 7.81 -4.73
N THR A 170 10.86 8.63 -5.77
CA THR A 170 10.49 8.26 -7.15
C THR A 170 11.71 8.30 -8.07
N VAL A 171 11.62 7.64 -9.23
CA VAL A 171 12.66 7.71 -10.28
C VAL A 171 12.92 9.17 -10.69
N THR A 172 11.85 9.97 -10.79
CA THR A 172 11.93 11.40 -11.11
C THR A 172 12.73 12.17 -10.05
N LEU A 173 12.44 11.94 -8.76
CA LEU A 173 13.16 12.59 -7.67
C LEU A 173 14.66 12.23 -7.68
N LEU A 174 14.99 10.95 -7.87
CA LEU A 174 16.39 10.49 -7.95
C LEU A 174 17.13 11.09 -9.16
N THR A 175 16.43 11.25 -10.28
CA THR A 175 16.97 11.85 -11.51
C THR A 175 17.21 13.35 -11.33
N ASN A 176 16.25 14.07 -10.74
CA ASN A 176 16.39 15.49 -10.42
C ASN A 176 17.54 15.73 -9.44
N PHE A 177 17.64 14.91 -8.40
CA PHE A 177 18.77 14.94 -7.45
C PHE A 177 20.12 14.79 -8.17
N GLN A 178 20.21 13.88 -9.15
CA GLN A 178 21.42 13.71 -9.95
C GLN A 178 21.74 14.93 -10.83
N ILE A 179 20.73 15.54 -11.46
CA ILE A 179 20.89 16.70 -12.34
C ILE A 179 21.34 17.92 -11.53
N GLU A 180 20.66 18.22 -10.42
CA GLU A 180 20.98 19.38 -9.57
C GLU A 180 22.37 19.28 -8.94
N HIS A 181 22.77 18.09 -8.49
CA HIS A 181 24.11 17.90 -7.95
C HIS A 181 25.21 17.99 -9.02
N LYS A 182 24.92 17.61 -10.28
CA LYS A 182 25.86 17.80 -11.39
C LYS A 182 26.03 19.28 -11.72
N ALA A 183 24.95 20.06 -11.67
CA ALA A 183 25.00 21.51 -11.90
C ALA A 183 25.81 22.24 -10.80
N LYS A 184 25.72 21.79 -9.54
CA LYS A 184 26.42 22.37 -8.37
C LYS A 184 27.88 21.92 -8.18
N SER A 185 28.59 21.51 -9.24
CA SER A 185 30.03 21.16 -9.27
C SER A 185 30.52 20.01 -8.37
N SER A 186 29.63 19.19 -7.82
CA SER A 186 30.05 18.02 -7.02
C SER A 186 30.62 16.90 -7.90
N SER A 187 31.75 16.30 -7.49
CA SER A 187 32.37 15.21 -8.26
C SER A 187 31.38 14.06 -8.48
N LYS A 188 31.38 13.47 -9.69
CA LYS A 188 30.50 12.34 -10.07
C LYS A 188 30.54 11.19 -9.05
N ASN A 189 31.65 11.04 -8.33
CA ASN A 189 31.86 10.00 -7.32
C ASN A 189 31.01 10.24 -6.05
N GLY A 190 30.83 11.49 -5.64
CA GLY A 190 30.07 11.86 -4.44
C GLY A 190 28.57 11.60 -4.60
N ILE A 191 28.00 12.00 -5.74
CA ILE A 191 26.57 11.82 -6.05
C ILE A 191 26.20 10.34 -6.07
N SER A 192 26.98 9.52 -6.79
CA SER A 192 26.76 8.08 -6.82
C SER A 192 26.97 7.43 -5.46
N SER A 193 27.82 7.99 -4.60
CA SER A 193 27.99 7.53 -3.22
C SER A 193 26.72 7.77 -2.39
N TYR A 194 26.15 8.98 -2.44
CA TYR A 194 24.91 9.31 -1.72
C TYR A 194 23.71 8.50 -2.24
N LEU A 195 23.56 8.36 -3.56
CA LEU A 195 22.48 7.55 -4.14
C LEU A 195 22.56 6.08 -3.71
N ARG A 196 23.77 5.52 -3.53
CA ARG A 196 23.95 4.16 -3.00
C ARG A 196 23.55 4.06 -1.53
N ALA A 197 23.85 5.08 -0.72
CA ALA A 197 23.43 5.11 0.68
C ALA A 197 21.91 5.18 0.81
N VAL A 198 21.25 6.06 0.03
CA VAL A 198 19.79 6.17 0.01
C VAL A 198 19.16 4.86 -0.43
N ARG A 199 19.68 4.22 -1.50
CA ARG A 199 19.23 2.90 -1.94
C ARG A 199 19.37 1.84 -0.85
N ALA A 200 20.48 1.84 -0.13
CA ALA A 200 20.73 0.87 0.93
C ALA A 200 19.78 1.06 2.11
N LEU A 201 19.49 2.30 2.52
CA LEU A 201 18.48 2.60 3.54
C LEU A 201 17.07 2.20 3.08
N TYR A 202 16.73 2.49 1.83
CA TYR A 202 15.44 2.12 1.24
C TYR A 202 15.26 0.60 1.23
N TYR A 203 16.26 -0.15 0.77
CA TYR A 203 16.19 -1.62 0.78
C TYR A 203 16.28 -2.24 2.16
N SER A 204 16.96 -1.61 3.13
CA SER A 204 16.91 -2.12 4.50
C SER A 204 15.54 -1.92 5.13
N ALA A 205 14.83 -0.82 4.81
CA ALA A 205 13.46 -0.62 5.26
C ALA A 205 12.52 -1.70 4.72
N ILE A 206 12.66 -2.04 3.44
CA ILE A 206 11.89 -3.12 2.80
C ILE A 206 12.23 -4.48 3.39
N LYS A 207 13.52 -4.75 3.62
CA LYS A 207 14.00 -6.03 4.14
C LYS A 207 13.54 -6.30 5.58
N GLU A 208 13.38 -5.25 6.38
CA GLU A 208 12.96 -5.34 7.79
C GLU A 208 11.45 -5.07 7.96
N ASP A 209 10.68 -5.17 6.87
CA ASP A 209 9.22 -4.97 6.84
C ASP A 209 8.76 -3.63 7.44
N GLN A 210 9.62 -2.60 7.40
CA GLN A 210 9.33 -1.25 7.88
C GLN A 210 8.73 -0.36 6.79
N PHE A 211 8.76 -0.81 5.54
CA PHE A 211 8.23 -0.06 4.41
C PHE A 211 7.87 -0.99 3.24
N TYR A 212 6.64 -0.87 2.75
CA TYR A 212 6.18 -1.63 1.57
C TYR A 212 6.04 -0.72 0.33
N PRO A 213 6.88 -0.91 -0.71
CA PRO A 213 6.87 -0.04 -1.87
C PRO A 213 5.77 -0.44 -2.85
N LYS A 214 4.91 0.51 -3.27
CA LYS A 214 3.97 0.30 -4.39
C LYS A 214 4.70 0.04 -5.71
N LYS A 215 5.77 0.80 -5.96
CA LYS A 215 6.69 0.66 -7.09
C LYS A 215 8.10 0.99 -6.60
N ASN A 216 9.05 0.12 -6.87
CA ASN A 216 10.42 0.30 -6.43
C ASN A 216 11.21 1.19 -7.42
N PRO A 217 11.61 2.41 -7.03
CA PRO A 217 12.32 3.34 -7.90
C PRO A 217 13.70 2.82 -8.29
N PHE A 218 14.37 2.06 -7.43
CA PHE A 218 15.73 1.55 -7.63
C PHE A 218 15.81 0.28 -8.49
N GLN A 219 14.67 -0.23 -8.98
CA GLN A 219 14.62 -1.22 -10.06
C GLN A 219 14.79 -0.55 -11.43
N HIS A 220 14.21 0.63 -11.62
CA HIS A 220 14.24 1.35 -12.89
C HIS A 220 15.34 2.41 -12.95
N PHE A 221 15.75 2.95 -11.79
CA PHE A 221 16.82 3.94 -11.70
C PHE A 221 18.20 3.26 -11.60
N LYS A 222 19.06 3.50 -12.61
CA LYS A 222 20.45 3.04 -12.60
C LYS A 222 21.37 4.10 -11.99
N ILE A 223 22.01 3.78 -10.87
CA ILE A 223 23.00 4.66 -10.25
C ILE A 223 24.25 4.71 -11.15
N PRO A 224 24.73 5.90 -11.56
CA PRO A 224 25.92 6.03 -12.38
C PRO A 224 27.13 5.42 -11.70
N THR A 225 27.88 4.59 -12.40
CA THR A 225 29.19 4.11 -11.98
C THR A 225 30.26 5.03 -12.55
N SER A 226 31.17 5.49 -11.70
CA SER A 226 32.38 6.16 -12.15
C SER A 226 33.53 5.14 -12.20
N ARG A 227 34.35 5.21 -13.25
CA ARG A 227 35.57 4.40 -13.36
C ARG A 227 36.51 4.84 -12.25
N ARG A 228 36.95 3.90 -11.40
CA ARG A 228 37.88 4.15 -10.30
C ARG A 228 39.24 4.57 -10.91
N THR A 229 39.65 5.82 -10.74
CA THR A 229 41.04 6.21 -11.05
C THR A 229 41.94 5.50 -10.04
N LYS A 230 42.77 4.54 -10.50
CA LYS A 230 43.76 3.89 -9.64
C LYS A 230 44.70 4.98 -9.11
N LYS A 231 44.67 5.26 -7.81
CA LYS A 231 45.65 6.15 -7.17
C LYS A 231 46.99 5.39 -7.20
N LYS A 232 47.99 5.87 -7.95
CA LYS A 232 49.36 5.30 -7.90
C LYS A 232 49.85 5.44 -6.45
N ARG A 233 50.26 4.33 -5.85
CA ARG A 233 50.86 4.28 -4.52
C ARG A 233 52.22 5.00 -4.60
N PRO A 234 52.52 6.00 -3.75
CA PRO A 234 53.82 6.66 -3.78
C PRO A 234 54.92 5.62 -3.44
N TYR A 235 55.99 5.60 -4.22
CA TYR A 235 57.18 4.80 -3.91
C TYR A 235 57.86 5.39 -2.67
N GLN A 236 57.91 4.64 -1.57
CA GLN A 236 58.75 4.99 -0.42
C GLN A 236 60.19 4.63 -0.80
N LYS A 237 61.04 5.64 -0.99
CA LYS A 237 62.50 5.44 -1.08
C LYS A 237 63.00 5.13 0.33
N TRP A 238 63.61 3.96 0.51
CA TRP A 238 64.39 3.65 1.70
C TRP A 238 65.75 4.32 1.55
N THR A 239 66.04 5.31 2.39
CA THR A 239 67.42 5.78 2.62
C THR A 239 68.07 4.82 3.61
N LEU A 240 69.14 4.15 3.17
CA LEU A 240 70.05 3.35 3.98
C LEU A 240 70.88 4.23 4.91
#